data_AF-A0A955FK83-F1
#
_entry.id   AF-A0A955FK83-F1
#
_cell.length_a   1.000
_cell.length_b   1.000
_cell.length_c   1.000
_cell.angle_alpha   90.00
_cell.angle_beta   90.00
_cell.angle_gamma   90.00
#
_symmetry.space_group_name_H-M   'P 1'
#
loop_
_entity.id
_entity.type
_entity.pdbx_description
1 polymer ?
#
loop_
_entity_poly.entity_id
_entity_poly.type
_entity_poly.pdbx_seq_one_letter_code
_entity_poly.pdbx_strand_id
1 'polypeptide(L)' 'EDADGNWFHQAIYQLRETGQLSPKDLFSTLYQALIGKDSGPRAGWFLSILPREWLIDRLKLKA' A
#
# COMPACT_ATOMS: atom_id res chain seq x y z
N GLU A 1 8.64 14.92 5.61
CA GLU A 1 8.87 13.91 6.66
C GLU A 1 7.55 13.27 7.12
N ASP A 2 6.56 13.15 6.22
CA ASP A 2 5.14 13.13 6.63
C ASP A 2 4.39 11.86 6.24
N ALA A 3 5.08 10.86 5.70
CA ALA A 3 4.49 9.59 5.27
C ALA A 3 4.95 8.45 6.19
N ASP A 4 4.64 8.57 7.48
CA ASP A 4 4.90 7.51 8.45
C ASP A 4 3.90 6.34 8.32
N GLY A 5 4.11 5.29 9.12
CA GLY A 5 3.26 4.10 9.04
C GLY A 5 1.79 4.38 9.37
N ASN A 6 1.50 5.34 10.24
CA ASN A 6 0.13 5.70 10.58
C ASN A 6 -0.51 6.53 9.46
N TRP A 7 0.22 7.46 8.86
CA TRP A 7 -0.22 8.22 7.70
C TRP A 7 -0.63 7.29 6.55
N PHE A 8 0.23 6.33 6.18
CA PHE A 8 -0.11 5.36 5.14
C PHE A 8 -1.30 4.47 5.53
N HIS A 9 -1.38 4.06 6.79
CA HIS A 9 -2.52 3.27 7.27
C HIS A 9 -3.84 4.02 7.06
N GLN A 10 -3.90 5.29 7.47
CA GLN A 10 -5.08 6.14 7.26
C GLN A 10 -5.37 6.35 5.77
N ALA A 11 -4.35 6.61 4.94
CA ALA A 11 -4.53 6.79 3.50
C ALA A 11 -5.13 5.54 2.82
N ILE A 12 -4.67 4.33 3.18
CA ILE A 12 -5.24 3.08 2.64
C ILE A 12 -6.70 2.89 3.07
N TYR A 13 -7.03 3.22 4.33
CA TYR A 13 -8.40 3.12 4.83
C TYR A 13 -9.33 4.16 4.19
N GLN A 14 -8.87 5.40 3.99
CA GLN A 14 -9.64 6.40 3.25
C GLN A 14 -9.87 5.99 1.79
N LEU A 15 -8.86 5.40 1.14
CA LEU A 15 -9.02 4.85 -0.22
C LEU A 15 -10.10 3.77 -0.26
N ARG A 16 -10.15 2.89 0.76
CA ARG A 16 -11.20 1.89 0.90
C ARG A 16 -12.59 2.51 0.96
N GLU A 17 -12.79 3.61 1.69
CA GLU A 17 -14.10 4.27 1.79
C GLU A 17 -14.61 4.79 0.45
N THR A 18 -13.70 5.18 -0.45
CA THR A 18 -14.03 5.69 -1.78
C THR A 18 -14.03 4.62 -2.88
N GLY A 19 -13.54 3.42 -2.56
CA GLY A 19 -13.33 2.34 -3.52
C GLY A 19 -14.44 1.28 -3.50
N GLN A 20 -14.40 0.37 -4.48
CA GLN A 20 -15.29 -0.80 -4.55
C GLN A 20 -14.65 -2.07 -3.95
N LEU A 21 -13.38 -2.01 -3.54
CA LEU A 21 -12.66 -3.16 -3.04
C LEU A 21 -12.99 -3.43 -1.57
N SER A 22 -13.16 -4.71 -1.24
CA SER A 22 -13.19 -5.14 0.16
C SER A 22 -11.82 -4.89 0.81
N PRO A 23 -11.73 -4.80 2.15
CA PRO A 23 -10.44 -4.69 2.84
C PRO A 23 -9.46 -5.78 2.41
N LYS A 24 -9.95 -7.03 2.34
CA LYS A 24 -9.13 -8.18 1.98
C LYS A 24 -8.54 -8.02 0.57
N ASP A 25 -9.36 -7.61 -0.39
CA ASP A 25 -8.93 -7.48 -1.78
C ASP A 25 -7.98 -6.29 -1.94
N LEU A 26 -8.23 -5.18 -1.25
CA LEU A 26 -7.34 -4.02 -1.24
C LEU A 26 -5.94 -4.38 -0.73
N PHE A 27 -5.86 -5.02 0.44
CA PHE A 27 -4.57 -5.39 1.02
C PHE A 27 -3.88 -6.48 0.20
N SER A 28 -4.61 -7.51 -0.25
CA SER A 28 -4.05 -8.57 -1.10
C SER A 28 -3.48 -7.99 -2.41
N THR A 29 -4.23 -7.10 -3.07
CA THR A 29 -3.78 -6.43 -4.30
C THR A 29 -2.51 -5.61 -4.05
N LEU A 30 -2.45 -4.90 -2.92
CA LEU A 30 -1.26 -4.13 -2.55
C LEU A 30 -0.04 -5.03 -2.36
N TYR A 31 -0.16 -6.16 -1.64
CA TYR A 31 0.96 -7.07 -1.46
C TYR A 31 1.34 -7.81 -2.75
N GLN A 32 0.38 -8.15 -3.61
CA GLN A 32 0.66 -8.73 -4.92
C GLN A 32 1.45 -7.74 -5.79
N ALA A 33 1.01 -6.48 -5.84
CA ALA A 33 1.71 -5.43 -6.59
C ALA A 33 3.13 -5.19 -6.06
N LEU A 34 3.33 -5.16 -4.75
CA LEU A 34 4.62 -4.76 -4.15
C LEU A 34 5.61 -5.91 -3.99
N ILE A 35 5.13 -7.12 -3.62
CA ILE A 35 5.99 -8.25 -3.22
C ILE A 35 5.55 -9.60 -3.80
N GLY A 36 4.49 -9.66 -4.61
CA GLY A 36 4.01 -10.90 -5.23
C GLY A 36 3.49 -11.93 -4.21
N LYS A 37 2.93 -11.47 -3.09
CA LYS A 37 2.38 -12.32 -2.03
C LYS A 37 0.94 -11.94 -1.73
N ASP A 38 0.16 -12.91 -1.25
CA ASP A 38 -1.24 -12.69 -0.85
C ASP A 38 -1.38 -11.93 0.48
N SER A 39 -0.29 -11.85 1.27
CA SER A 39 -0.29 -11.21 2.58
C SER A 39 1.10 -10.72 2.97
N GLY A 40 1.15 -9.82 3.96
CA GLY A 40 2.38 -9.23 4.48
C GLY A 40 2.22 -8.56 5.85
N PRO A 41 3.26 -7.85 6.32
CA PRO A 41 3.20 -7.04 7.52
C PRO A 41 2.13 -5.95 7.40
N ARG A 42 1.76 -5.27 8.50
CA ARG A 42 0.79 -4.18 8.46
C ARG A 42 1.12 -3.15 7.36
N ALA A 43 0.26 -3.04 6.36
CA ALA A 43 0.51 -2.31 5.11
C ALA A 43 1.03 -0.88 5.30
N GLY A 44 0.47 -0.11 6.24
CA GLY A 44 0.91 1.26 6.48
C GLY A 44 2.40 1.35 6.86
N TRP A 45 2.82 0.57 7.85
CA TRP A 45 4.22 0.48 8.27
C TRP A 45 5.12 -0.20 7.23
N PHE A 46 4.57 -1.14 6.46
CA PHE A 46 5.32 -1.73 5.36
C PHE A 46 5.62 -0.70 4.27
N LEU A 47 4.66 0.14 3.89
CA LEU A 47 4.87 1.21 2.92
C LEU A 47 5.86 2.26 3.41
N SER A 48 5.82 2.62 4.70
CA SER A 48 6.68 3.67 5.26
C SER A 48 8.17 3.34 5.28
N ILE A 49 8.54 2.06 5.15
CA ILE A 49 9.96 1.64 5.11
C ILE A 49 10.50 1.47 3.68
N LEU A 50 9.64 1.56 2.66
CA LEU A 50 10.07 1.39 1.27
C LEU A 50 10.66 2.70 0.72
N PRO A 51 11.68 2.64 -0.15
CA PRO A 51 12.21 3.83 -0.80
C PRO A 51 11.10 4.54 -1.60
N ARG A 52 10.92 5.84 -1.35
CA ARG A 52 9.80 6.63 -1.91
C ARG A 52 9.68 6.52 -3.42
N GLU A 53 10.76 6.76 -4.15
CA GLU A 53 10.74 6.75 -5.62
C GLU A 53 10.44 5.35 -6.17
N TRP A 54 11.04 4.31 -5.57
CA TRP A 54 10.75 2.92 -5.93
C TRP A 54 9.27 2.58 -5.73
N LEU A 55 8.69 2.98 -4.59
CA LEU A 55 7.29 2.73 -4.29
C LEU A 55 6.36 3.44 -5.28
N ILE A 56 6.64 4.70 -5.60
CA ILE A 56 5.86 5.48 -6.57
C ILE A 56 5.95 4.83 -7.96
N ASP A 57 7.15 4.46 -8.41
CA ASP A 57 7.35 3.83 -9.71
C ASP A 57 6.66 2.48 -9.80
N ARG A 58 6.73 1.69 -8.72
CA ARG A 58 6.07 0.40 -8.61
C ARG A 58 4.54 0.54 -8.68
N LEU A 59 3.95 1.48 -7.94
CA LEU A 59 2.51 1.72 -7.93
C LEU A 59 1.99 2.32 -9.26
N LYS A 60 2.84 3.03 -9.99
CA LYS A 60 2.55 3.53 -11.35
C LYS A 60 2.73 2.46 -12.44
N LEU A 61 3.12 1.24 -12.07
CA LEU A 61 3.41 0.13 -13.00
C LEU A 61 4.40 0.54 -14.10
N LYS A 62 5.42 1.34 -13.75
CA LYS A 62 6.49 1.67 -14.69
C LYS A 62 7.32 0.40 -15.01
N ALA A 63 7.70 0.27 -16.28
CA ALA A 63 8.54 -0.81 -16.79
C ALA A 63 10.00 -0.68 -16.33
#